data_AF-A0A0D2NL60-F1
#
_entry.id   AF-A0A0D2NL60-F1
#
_cell.length_a   1.000
_cell.length_b   1.000
_cell.length_c   1.000
_cell.angle_alpha   90.00
_cell.angle_beta   90.00
_cell.angle_gamma   90.00
#
_symmetry.space_group_name_H-M   'P 1'
#
loop_
_entity.id
_entity.type
_entity.pdbx_description
1 polymer ?
#
loop_
_entity_poly.entity_id
_entity_poly.type
_entity_poly.pdbx_seq_one_letter_code
_entity_poly.pdbx_strand_id
1 'polypeptide(L)'
;VRLFIRPLRVQNSKAWISGVPTNVAKLFDWFDDIVTLHEEMYESLCLARDTMTPTTDRVSEVLRHFVLNAEVYQPYLVRLSDVSEEIMALTDSRNNDLGQFISLQQ
;
A
#
# COMPACT_ATOMS: atom_id res chain seq x y z
N VAL A 1 -6.56 -0.38 -1.19
CA VAL A 1 -6.46 1.03 -1.67
C VAL A 1 -7.81 1.71 -1.90
N ARG A 2 -8.71 1.17 -2.75
CA ARG A 2 -9.89 1.92 -3.24
C ARG A 2 -10.91 2.36 -2.17
N LEU A 3 -11.13 1.57 -1.12
CA LEU A 3 -12.15 1.85 -0.09
C LEU A 3 -11.62 2.70 1.08
N PHE A 4 -10.36 2.53 1.47
CA PHE A 4 -9.81 3.17 2.67
C PHE A 4 -8.75 4.24 2.38
N ILE A 5 -7.92 4.07 1.35
CA ILE A 5 -6.81 4.99 1.08
C ILE A 5 -7.26 6.10 0.12
N ARG A 6 -7.89 5.73 -1.00
CA ARG A 6 -8.29 6.69 -2.02
C ARG A 6 -9.29 7.75 -1.51
N PRO A 7 -10.29 7.41 -0.69
CA PRO A 7 -11.24 8.42 -0.18
C PRO A 7 -10.62 9.40 0.82
N LEU A 8 -9.48 9.04 1.43
CA LEU A 8 -8.75 9.89 2.37
C LEU A 8 -7.72 10.80 1.70
N ARG A 9 -7.59 10.74 0.38
CA ARG A 9 -6.74 11.64 -0.40
C ARG A 9 -7.53 12.85 -0.86
N VAL A 10 -6.88 14.00 -0.88
CA VAL A 10 -7.38 15.18 -1.59
C VAL A 10 -7.52 14.83 -3.08
N GLN A 11 -8.64 15.23 -3.69
CA GLN A 11 -8.93 14.88 -5.08
C GLN A 11 -7.78 15.30 -6.01
N ASN A 12 -7.34 14.36 -6.85
CA ASN A 12 -6.23 14.54 -7.81
C ASN A 12 -4.90 14.96 -7.16
N SER A 13 -4.67 14.59 -5.90
CA SER A 13 -3.43 14.91 -5.18
C SER A 13 -2.94 13.71 -4.36
N LYS A 14 -1.63 13.70 -4.08
CA LYS A 14 -1.03 12.81 -3.08
C LYS A 14 -1.20 13.35 -1.66
N ALA A 15 -1.79 14.52 -1.46
CA ALA A 15 -2.04 15.05 -0.13
C ALA A 15 -3.15 14.27 0.59
N TRP A 16 -2.97 14.07 1.90
CA TRP A 16 -4.00 13.54 2.80
C TRP A 16 -5.00 14.63 3.19
N ILE A 17 -6.27 14.27 3.38
CA ILE A 17 -7.26 15.20 3.95
C ILE A 17 -6.89 15.54 5.41
N SER A 18 -7.40 16.67 5.91
CA SER A 18 -7.26 17.03 7.32
C SER A 18 -7.89 15.95 8.21
N GLY A 19 -7.23 15.65 9.33
CA GLY A 19 -7.70 14.65 10.31
C GLY A 19 -7.06 13.26 10.19
N VAL A 20 -6.31 12.97 9.13
CA VAL A 20 -5.51 11.75 9.04
C VAL A 20 -4.19 11.94 9.82
N PRO A 21 -3.91 11.12 10.86
CA PRO A 21 -2.65 11.21 11.58
C PRO A 21 -1.46 10.91 10.66
N THR A 22 -0.34 11.60 10.89
CA THR A 22 0.87 11.47 10.06
C THR A 22 1.40 10.03 10.01
N ASN A 23 1.27 9.28 11.10
CA ASN A 23 1.70 7.89 11.17
C ASN A 23 0.85 6.98 10.27
N VAL A 24 -0.47 7.15 10.30
CA VAL A 24 -1.43 6.43 9.45
C VAL A 24 -1.21 6.79 7.98
N ALA A 25 -1.06 8.08 7.69
CA ALA A 25 -0.72 8.59 6.36
C ALA A 25 0.53 7.90 5.79
N LYS A 26 1.64 7.88 6.55
CA LYS A 26 2.88 7.22 6.12
C LYS A 26 2.71 5.71 5.91
N LEU A 27 1.97 5.02 6.79
CA LEU A 27 1.70 3.59 6.61
C LEU A 27 0.97 3.33 5.29
N PHE A 28 -0.03 4.15 4.98
CA PHE A 28 -0.76 4.04 3.73
C PHE A 28 0.06 4.46 2.51
N ASP A 29 0.96 5.45 2.63
CA ASP A 29 1.91 5.80 1.58
C ASP A 29 2.79 4.59 1.22
N TRP A 30 3.41 3.93 2.21
CA TRP A 30 4.22 2.73 1.96
C TRP A 30 3.39 1.55 1.41
N PHE A 31 2.13 1.43 1.82
CA PHE A 31 1.24 0.42 1.24
C PHE A 31 0.94 0.69 -0.23
N ASP A 32 0.74 1.96 -0.61
CA ASP A 32 0.55 2.37 -2.00
C ASP A 32 1.80 2.03 -2.83
N ASP A 33 3.00 2.30 -2.31
CA ASP A 33 4.26 1.94 -2.96
C ASP A 33 4.41 0.41 -3.12
N ILE A 34 3.99 -0.38 -2.12
CA ILE A 34 3.95 -1.86 -2.22
C ILE A 34 2.99 -2.31 -3.33
N VAL A 35 1.82 -1.69 -3.43
CA VAL A 35 0.84 -2.01 -4.48
C VAL A 35 1.41 -1.67 -5.86
N THR A 36 2.01 -0.50 -6.01
CA THR A 36 2.69 -0.10 -7.26
C THR A 36 3.80 -1.08 -7.64
N LEU A 37 4.64 -1.50 -6.69
CA LEU A 37 5.67 -2.52 -6.93
C LEU A 37 5.09 -3.84 -7.46
N HIS A 38 3.94 -4.27 -6.92
CA HIS A 38 3.26 -5.47 -7.38
C HIS A 38 2.61 -5.31 -8.75
N GLU A 39 2.05 -4.13 -9.06
CA GLU A 39 1.52 -3.82 -10.39
C GLU A 39 2.64 -3.90 -11.45
N GLU A 40 3.79 -3.28 -11.19
CA GLU A 40 4.97 -3.34 -12.07
C GLU A 40 5.51 -4.77 -12.25
N MET A 41 5.55 -5.55 -11.15
CA MET A 41 5.96 -6.95 -11.19
C MET A 41 4.99 -7.78 -12.03
N TYR A 42 3.68 -7.60 -11.84
CA TYR A 42 2.65 -8.30 -12.59
C TYR A 42 2.73 -7.99 -14.09
N GLU A 43 2.88 -6.71 -14.47
CA GLU A 43 3.05 -6.30 -15.86
C GLU A 43 4.30 -6.92 -16.48
N SER A 44 5.43 -6.89 -15.77
CA SER A 44 6.69 -7.47 -16.22
C SER A 44 6.58 -8.99 -16.44
N LEU A 45 5.88 -9.69 -15.55
CA LEU A 45 5.61 -11.12 -15.70
C LEU A 45 4.66 -11.42 -16.86
N CYS A 46 3.64 -10.59 -17.10
CA CYS A 46 2.77 -10.72 -18.27
C CYS A 46 3.55 -10.58 -19.58
N LEU A 47 4.43 -9.57 -19.67
CA LEU A 47 5.29 -9.37 -20.84
C LEU A 47 6.28 -10.54 -21.06
N ALA A 48 6.78 -11.13 -19.98
CA ALA A 48 7.65 -12.30 -20.05
C ALA A 48 6.90 -13.56 -20.53
N ARG A 49 5.64 -13.74 -20.14
CA ARG A 49 4.79 -14.84 -20.61
C ARG A 49 4.52 -14.77 -22.11
N ASP A 50 4.29 -13.58 -22.65
CA ASP A 50 3.77 -13.38 -24.01
C ASP A 50 4.85 -13.51 -25.12
N THR A 51 6.02 -14.07 -24.81
CA THR A 51 7.14 -14.22 -25.74
C THR A 51 7.56 -15.68 -25.88
N MET A 52 7.76 -16.13 -27.13
CA MET A 52 8.01 -17.53 -27.47
C MET A 52 9.44 -17.97 -27.13
N THR A 53 9.68 -18.51 -25.92
CA THR A 53 10.87 -19.27 -25.47
C THR A 53 10.64 -19.78 -24.03
N PRO A 54 11.47 -20.71 -23.48
CA PRO A 54 11.08 -21.44 -22.27
C PRO A 54 10.87 -20.54 -21.04
N THR A 55 9.75 -20.75 -20.34
CA THR A 55 9.14 -19.83 -19.38
C THR A 55 9.90 -19.67 -18.05
N THR A 56 10.69 -20.65 -17.65
CA THR A 56 11.29 -20.72 -16.29
C THR A 56 12.44 -19.74 -16.07
N ASP A 57 13.35 -19.62 -17.04
CA ASP A 57 14.56 -18.79 -16.88
C ASP A 57 14.20 -17.30 -16.79
N ARG A 58 13.20 -16.87 -17.56
CA ARG A 58 12.77 -15.47 -17.63
C ARG A 58 11.98 -15.00 -16.42
N VAL A 59 11.19 -15.86 -15.78
CA VAL A 59 10.50 -15.51 -14.52
C VAL A 59 11.52 -15.20 -13.43
N SER A 60 12.58 -16.00 -13.34
CA SER A 60 13.66 -15.76 -12.36
C SER A 60 14.40 -14.44 -12.63
N GLU A 61 14.66 -14.12 -13.90
CA GLU A 61 15.27 -12.84 -14.29
C GLU A 61 14.37 -11.66 -13.96
N VAL A 62 13.08 -11.72 -14.27
CA VAL A 62 12.11 -10.67 -13.93
C VAL A 62 12.09 -10.44 -12.42
N LEU A 63 11.90 -11.49 -11.62
CA LEU A 63 11.84 -11.40 -10.16
C LEU A 63 13.14 -10.85 -9.56
N ARG A 64 14.31 -11.20 -10.12
CA ARG A 64 15.61 -10.69 -9.67
C ARG A 64 15.69 -9.16 -9.69
N HIS A 65 15.03 -8.48 -10.64
CA HIS A 65 15.02 -7.01 -10.71
C HIS A 65 14.23 -6.37 -9.56
N PHE A 66 13.28 -7.09 -8.96
CA PHE A 66 12.44 -6.57 -7.89
C PHE A 66 12.96 -6.90 -6.49
N VAL A 67 13.97 -7.76 -6.35
CA VAL A 67 14.51 -8.18 -5.04
C VAL A 67 14.98 -6.98 -4.21
N LEU A 68 15.69 -6.02 -4.83
CA LEU A 68 16.13 -4.82 -4.12
C LEU A 68 14.96 -3.88 -3.81
N ASN A 69 14.02 -3.74 -4.74
CA ASN A 69 12.84 -2.87 -4.57
C ASN A 69 11.90 -3.37 -3.47
N ALA A 70 11.99 -4.65 -3.07
CA ALA A 70 11.28 -5.17 -1.91
C ALA A 70 11.69 -4.52 -0.58
N GLU A 71 12.73 -3.68 -0.56
CA GLU A 71 13.06 -2.83 0.60
C GLU A 71 11.91 -1.89 1.01
N VAL A 72 11.01 -1.55 0.07
CA VAL A 72 9.82 -0.73 0.34
C VAL A 72 8.92 -1.29 1.45
N TYR A 73 8.99 -2.60 1.68
CA TYR A 73 8.26 -3.27 2.76
C TYR A 73 8.80 -2.95 4.15
N GLN A 74 10.10 -2.64 4.28
CA GLN A 74 10.74 -2.48 5.58
C GLN A 74 10.04 -1.46 6.49
N PRO A 75 9.83 -0.20 6.07
CA PRO A 75 9.16 0.77 6.93
C PRO A 75 7.70 0.41 7.20
N TYR A 76 7.01 -0.20 6.24
CA TYR A 76 5.63 -0.68 6.43
C TYR A 76 5.55 -1.75 7.51
N LEU A 77 6.37 -2.80 7.40
CA LEU A 77 6.37 -3.94 8.32
C LEU A 77 6.76 -3.52 9.75
N VAL A 78 7.74 -2.64 9.89
CA VAL A 78 8.18 -2.14 11.20
C VAL A 78 7.07 -1.34 11.89
N ARG A 79 6.26 -0.61 11.13
CA ARG A 79 5.26 0.32 11.67
C ARG A 79 3.85 -0.26 11.74
N LEU A 80 3.63 -1.43 11.16
CA LEU A 80 2.29 -2.01 11.00
C LEU A 80 1.60 -2.20 12.35
N SER A 81 2.25 -2.84 13.32
CA SER A 81 1.65 -3.12 14.63
C SER A 81 1.25 -1.84 15.35
N ASP A 82 2.21 -0.92 15.51
CA ASP A 82 2.00 0.34 16.23
C ASP A 82 0.88 1.18 15.62
N VAL A 83 0.85 1.28 14.29
CA VAL A 83 -0.16 2.07 13.59
C VAL A 83 -1.52 1.36 13.56
N SER A 84 -1.56 0.03 13.51
CA SER A 84 -2.81 -0.72 13.68
C SER A 84 -3.43 -0.48 15.06
N GLU A 85 -2.62 -0.46 16.12
CA GLU A 85 -3.08 -0.11 17.47
C GLU A 85 -3.58 1.33 17.55
N GLU A 86 -2.85 2.28 16.95
CA GLU A 86 -3.29 3.68 16.83
C GLU A 86 -4.65 3.77 16.13
N ILE A 87 -4.84 3.08 14.99
CA ILE A 87 -6.10 3.06 14.26
C ILE A 87 -7.24 2.49 15.12
N MET A 88 -7.02 1.38 15.82
CA MET A 88 -8.03 0.80 16.71
C MET A 88 -8.46 1.78 17.80
N ALA A 89 -7.50 2.45 18.45
CA ALA A 89 -7.80 3.46 19.47
C ALA A 89 -8.59 4.65 18.91
N LEU A 90 -8.31 5.07 17.66
CA LEU A 90 -9.06 6.13 16.99
C LEU A 90 -10.49 5.69 16.65
N THR A 91 -10.68 4.45 16.22
CA THR A 91 -12.02 3.87 15.96
C THR A 91 -12.88 3.80 17.22
N ASP A 92 -12.28 3.47 18.37
CA ASP A 92 -12.99 3.43 19.66
C ASP A 92 -13.35 4.83 20.18
N SER A 93 -12.66 5.87 19.70
CA SER A 93 -12.91 7.25 20.10
C SER A 93 -14.09 7.85 19.31
N ARG A 94 -15.21 8.13 20.00
CA ARG A 94 -16.44 8.67 19.38
C ARG A 94 -16.27 10.00 18.65
N ASN A 95 -15.22 10.77 18.94
CA ASN A 95 -15.03 12.13 18.43
C ASN A 95 -13.89 12.25 17.42
N ASN A 96 -13.49 11.14 16.77
CA ASN A 96 -12.45 11.16 15.74
C ASN A 96 -13.02 10.90 14.34
N ASP A 97 -12.80 11.84 13.43
CA ASP A 97 -13.33 11.79 12.06
C ASP A 97 -12.79 10.58 11.27
N LEU A 98 -11.52 10.24 11.43
CA LEU A 98 -10.92 9.07 10.78
C LEU A 98 -11.52 7.76 11.32
N GLY A 99 -11.66 7.65 12.64
CA GLY A 99 -12.32 6.51 13.29
C GLY A 99 -13.75 6.31 12.82
N GLN A 100 -14.53 7.40 12.74
CA GLN A 100 -15.89 7.37 12.20
C GLN A 100 -15.92 6.95 10.72
N PHE A 101 -15.02 7.49 9.90
CA PHE A 101 -14.90 7.09 8.50
C PHE A 101 -14.65 5.58 8.36
N ILE A 102 -13.71 5.03 9.13
CA ILE A 102 -13.37 3.59 9.09
C ILE A 102 -14.58 2.74 9.51
N SER A 103 -15.28 3.13 10.59
CA SER A 103 -16.48 2.43 11.06
C SER A 103 -17.62 2.42 10.03
N LEU A 104 -17.74 3.45 9.18
CA LEU A 104 -18.76 3.52 8.14
C LEU A 104 -18.47 2.64 6.91
N GLN A 105 -17.23 2.18 6.75
CA GLN A 105 -16.82 1.30 5.64
C GLN A 105 -16.92 -0.20 5.99
N GLN A 106 -17.21 -0.55 7.25
CA GLN A 106 -17.49 -1.93 7.70
C GLN A 106 -18.97 -2.27 7.56
#